data_AF-A0A8S1MMF6-F1
#
_entry.id   AF-A0A8S1MMF6-F1
#
_cell.length_a   1.000
_cell.length_b   1.000
_cell.length_c   1.000
_cell.angle_alpha   90.00
_cell.angle_beta   90.00
_cell.angle_gamma   90.00
#
_symmetry.space_group_name_H-M   'P 1'
#
loop_
_entity.id
_entity.type
_entity.pdbx_description
1 polymer ?
#
loop_
_entity_poly.entity_id
_entity_poly.type
_entity_poly.pdbx_seq_one_letter_code
_entity_poly.pdbx_strand_id
1 'polypeptide(L)'
;MLKFQKPQTCSKHFISQIIERFDFFGMLPQFRILKRQKFSTPLGQGLTMVICSAYLYYIIHEILDLTNRQSPRVVFSEFQPSNTSPLHLSKNNFTFAVTIANLQLSSMQTLNKYFTLSVQNCLRERSLNENGIAQIEYNCTNIPLEPCQMDQHFQEQYQQEYFKNFKLQFMYCPKIDYWDEFGLQLQGYTQDDRFQFLTVTFSICKNSTDYQGCASMEEINSNMQSGFFVLHLSDTLIQMNSPSKPYEDVISIQYTQFSLQNSKSLHSTFKVTETTTDYGIFRTNNILDTALSQSTIKEESTSYNQQFLVQNSIFLEYRRSQYQRNYLKLYTLLGQMGGLWQITIVFMNCLFYPILFSSMNLAMANKIFRFENQESLDLDIMSVAKSVPINKSDIREYQDDALKSENLQARKSFAEFSKTQHEIKKFLRKKKCSLNFTLLDNIKFQLGCKKDKQRQLKYAMNKIINKLDICQLISKFNELDKLKHILLNKDQLALFNYLPKPMIPYDMFDDNFEKKIKELEKKQEYKFILENEKPDVLRLDDAYEAYSRLIKKQELSTIDEAIIQFMDDDIRRLFSRIYSNQLEMICQNLQSSQVFMKNNTERVEIQDEPHIQLVFGSITSRQY
;
A
#
# COMPACT_ATOMS: atom_id res chain seq x y z
N MET A 1 45.07 -12.16 -21.36
CA MET A 1 44.67 -12.98 -20.20
C MET A 1 43.94 -12.07 -19.21
N LEU A 2 42.62 -12.21 -19.17
CA LEU A 2 41.67 -11.33 -18.46
C LEU A 2 41.88 -11.39 -16.94
N LYS A 3 42.13 -10.24 -16.32
CA LYS A 3 41.89 -10.02 -14.89
C LYS A 3 40.57 -9.27 -14.73
N PHE A 4 39.61 -9.97 -14.14
CA PHE A 4 38.32 -9.49 -13.66
C PHE A 4 38.43 -8.15 -12.91
N GLN A 5 37.80 -7.10 -13.46
CA GLN A 5 37.23 -6.02 -12.65
C GLN A 5 35.77 -6.38 -12.37
N LYS A 6 35.41 -6.42 -11.08
CA LYS A 6 34.06 -6.70 -10.58
C LYS A 6 33.04 -5.67 -11.12
N PRO A 7 31.87 -6.10 -11.61
CA PRO A 7 30.76 -5.21 -11.96
C PRO A 7 29.94 -4.95 -10.69
N GLN A 8 30.08 -3.78 -10.06
CA GLN A 8 29.23 -3.40 -8.91
C GLN A 8 28.56 -2.02 -9.02
N THR A 9 28.74 -1.29 -10.13
CA THR A 9 28.27 0.12 -10.23
C THR A 9 27.09 0.34 -11.18
N CYS A 10 26.75 -0.59 -12.08
CA CYS A 10 25.68 -0.38 -13.06
C CYS A 10 24.27 -0.67 -12.50
N SER A 11 24.09 -1.74 -11.72
CA SER A 11 22.79 -2.11 -11.13
C SER A 11 22.27 -1.07 -10.11
N LYS A 12 23.17 -0.54 -9.26
CA LYS A 12 22.82 0.51 -8.29
C LYS A 12 22.32 1.79 -8.96
N HIS A 13 22.89 2.15 -10.12
CA HIS A 13 22.50 3.36 -10.84
C HIS A 13 21.11 3.22 -11.47
N PHE A 14 20.77 2.05 -11.98
CA PHE A 14 19.46 1.77 -12.58
C PHE A 14 18.34 1.71 -11.53
N ILE A 15 18.59 1.01 -10.41
CA ILE A 15 17.65 0.94 -9.27
C ILE A 15 17.44 2.34 -8.69
N SER A 16 18.50 3.13 -8.53
CA SER A 16 18.40 4.52 -8.06
C SER A 16 17.55 5.39 -9.01
N GLN A 17 17.70 5.22 -10.32
CA GLN A 17 16.90 5.99 -11.30
C GLN A 17 15.42 5.61 -11.30
N ILE A 18 15.10 4.32 -11.12
CA ILE A 18 13.71 3.86 -10.97
C ILE A 18 13.11 4.44 -9.69
N ILE A 19 13.82 4.35 -8.56
CA ILE A 19 13.37 4.87 -7.27
C ILE A 19 13.18 6.40 -7.31
N GLU A 20 14.08 7.13 -8.01
CA GLU A 20 13.92 8.57 -8.22
C GLU A 20 12.68 8.93 -9.04
N ARG A 21 12.24 8.06 -9.96
CA ARG A 21 11.02 8.25 -10.77
C ARG A 21 9.74 7.97 -9.98
N PHE A 22 9.79 7.00 -9.07
CA PHE A 22 8.65 6.58 -8.26
C PHE A 22 8.43 7.41 -6.99
N ASP A 23 9.33 8.35 -6.64
CA ASP A 23 9.14 9.26 -5.51
C ASP A 23 7.93 10.17 -5.77
N PHE A 24 6.75 9.87 -5.20
CA PHE A 24 5.54 10.68 -5.36
C PHE A 24 5.70 12.08 -4.74
N PHE A 25 6.50 12.21 -3.69
CA PHE A 25 6.66 13.43 -2.88
C PHE A 25 7.78 14.36 -3.36
N GLY A 26 8.51 14.02 -4.42
CA GLY A 26 9.56 14.91 -4.94
C GLY A 26 9.01 16.26 -5.41
N MET A 27 9.78 17.32 -5.18
CA MET A 27 9.35 18.70 -5.45
C MET A 27 9.67 19.12 -6.87
N LEU A 28 8.76 19.84 -7.52
CA LEU A 28 9.00 20.47 -8.81
C LEU A 28 9.57 21.88 -8.57
N PRO A 29 10.85 22.14 -8.89
CA PRO A 29 11.38 23.49 -8.81
C PRO A 29 10.79 24.37 -9.93
N GLN A 30 10.60 25.66 -9.66
CA GLN A 30 10.03 26.63 -10.63
C GLN A 30 10.91 26.81 -11.89
N PHE A 31 12.22 26.56 -11.78
CA PHE A 31 13.16 26.47 -12.90
C PHE A 31 13.87 25.12 -12.85
N ARG A 32 14.39 24.60 -13.98
CA ARG A 32 15.17 23.34 -13.99
C ARG A 32 16.47 23.52 -13.21
N ILE A 33 16.46 23.18 -11.92
CA ILE A 33 17.66 23.17 -11.09
C ILE A 33 18.43 21.88 -11.40
N LEU A 34 19.70 22.00 -11.80
CA LEU A 34 20.63 20.89 -12.07
C LEU A 34 20.27 19.99 -13.25
N LYS A 35 19.58 20.52 -14.28
CA LYS A 35 19.08 19.73 -15.42
C LYS A 35 18.05 18.64 -15.02
N ARG A 36 17.52 18.63 -13.79
CA ARG A 36 16.47 17.70 -13.33
C ARG A 36 15.09 18.37 -13.28
N GLN A 37 14.02 17.63 -13.61
CA GLN A 37 12.63 18.12 -13.55
C GLN A 37 12.00 18.00 -12.17
N LYS A 38 12.45 17.02 -11.35
CA LYS A 38 11.96 16.75 -10.00
C LYS A 38 13.15 16.63 -9.05
N PHE A 39 13.06 17.29 -7.90
CA PHE A 39 14.00 17.13 -6.79
C PHE A 39 13.48 16.04 -5.86
N SER A 40 14.03 14.83 -6.02
CA SER A 40 13.77 13.71 -5.12
C SER A 40 14.64 13.82 -3.86
N THR A 41 14.08 13.38 -2.74
CA THR A 41 14.84 13.32 -1.47
C THR A 41 14.84 11.89 -0.95
N PRO A 42 15.88 11.45 -0.23
CA PRO A 42 15.90 10.12 0.38
C PRO A 42 14.73 9.92 1.35
N LEU A 43 14.25 11.00 1.99
CA LEU A 43 13.07 10.98 2.85
C LEU A 43 11.77 10.80 2.05
N GLY A 44 11.61 11.48 0.91
CA GLY A 44 10.46 11.32 0.01
C GLY A 44 10.37 9.92 -0.60
N GLN A 45 11.52 9.35 -0.99
CA GLN A 45 11.62 7.96 -1.44
C GLN A 45 11.23 6.95 -0.35
N GLY A 46 11.70 7.16 0.87
CA GLY A 46 11.33 6.32 2.01
C GLY A 46 9.83 6.37 2.33
N LEU A 47 9.24 7.56 2.38
CA LEU A 47 7.80 7.74 2.61
C LEU A 47 6.96 7.06 1.52
N THR A 48 7.36 7.21 0.26
CA THR A 48 6.68 6.56 -0.86
C THR A 48 6.70 5.04 -0.72
N MET A 49 7.85 4.46 -0.38
CA MET A 49 7.98 3.01 -0.21
C MET A 49 7.12 2.50 0.95
N VAL A 50 7.08 3.21 2.08
CA VAL A 50 6.22 2.84 3.23
C VAL A 50 4.74 2.88 2.85
N ILE A 51 4.29 3.94 2.17
CA ILE A 51 2.88 4.09 1.76
C ILE A 51 2.50 3.03 0.74
N CYS A 52 3.34 2.76 -0.27
CA CYS A 52 3.09 1.71 -1.24
C CYS A 52 3.02 0.32 -0.58
N SER A 53 3.89 0.05 0.40
CA SER A 53 3.89 -1.24 1.12
C SER A 53 2.64 -1.41 1.99
N ALA A 54 2.24 -0.35 2.71
CA ALA A 54 1.02 -0.34 3.49
C ALA A 54 -0.23 -0.52 2.61
N TYR A 55 -0.26 0.12 1.43
CA TYR A 55 -1.33 -0.06 0.46
C TYR A 55 -1.39 -1.47 -0.11
N LEU A 56 -0.24 -2.05 -0.46
CA LEU A 56 -0.18 -3.42 -0.96
C LEU A 56 -0.72 -4.40 0.09
N TYR A 57 -0.32 -4.23 1.35
CA TYR A 57 -0.83 -5.02 2.47
C TYR A 57 -2.35 -4.86 2.63
N TYR A 58 -2.86 -3.62 2.61
CA TYR A 58 -4.29 -3.34 2.71
C TYR A 58 -5.10 -3.97 1.56
N ILE A 59 -4.59 -3.89 0.33
CA ILE A 59 -5.21 -4.51 -0.84
C ILE A 59 -5.29 -6.04 -0.68
N ILE A 60 -4.22 -6.67 -0.23
CA ILE A 60 -4.19 -8.12 -0.01
C ILE A 60 -5.23 -8.51 1.06
N HIS A 61 -5.32 -7.75 2.16
CA HIS A 61 -6.30 -7.99 3.22
C HIS A 61 -7.74 -7.92 2.69
N GLU A 62 -8.10 -6.84 2.00
CA GLU A 62 -9.45 -6.64 1.45
C GLU A 62 -9.82 -7.69 0.39
N ILE A 63 -8.86 -8.14 -0.41
CA ILE A 63 -9.09 -9.24 -1.39
C ILE A 63 -9.34 -10.57 -0.66
N LEU A 64 -8.63 -10.84 0.43
CA LEU A 64 -8.88 -12.02 1.26
C LEU A 64 -10.27 -11.98 1.89
N ASP A 65 -10.70 -10.83 2.40
CA ASP A 65 -12.05 -10.64 2.97
C ASP A 65 -13.15 -10.83 1.92
N LEU A 66 -12.93 -10.30 0.70
CA LEU A 66 -13.84 -10.51 -0.43
C LEU A 66 -13.91 -11.98 -0.85
N THR A 67 -12.78 -12.70 -0.83
CA THR A 67 -12.72 -14.13 -1.17
C THR A 67 -13.41 -14.98 -0.10
N ASN A 68 -13.20 -14.64 1.17
CA ASN A 68 -13.80 -15.32 2.32
C ASN A 68 -15.27 -14.92 2.54
N ARG A 69 -15.79 -13.94 1.78
CA ARG A 69 -17.18 -13.45 1.85
C ARG A 69 -17.60 -13.10 3.28
N GLN A 70 -16.70 -12.46 4.01
CA GLN A 70 -16.97 -12.06 5.38
C GLN A 70 -17.88 -10.82 5.40
N SER A 71 -18.73 -10.72 6.43
CA SER A 71 -19.52 -9.52 6.75
C SER A 71 -20.39 -8.99 5.60
N PRO A 72 -21.43 -9.73 5.18
CA PRO A 72 -22.38 -9.25 4.17
C PRO A 72 -23.18 -8.05 4.69
N ARG A 73 -23.58 -7.17 3.77
CA ARG A 73 -24.56 -6.13 4.05
C ARG A 73 -25.97 -6.71 3.96
N VAL A 74 -26.71 -6.65 5.06
CA VAL A 74 -28.07 -7.17 5.16
C VAL A 74 -29.06 -6.01 5.26
N VAL A 75 -30.09 -6.02 4.42
CA VAL A 75 -31.24 -5.12 4.51
C VAL A 75 -32.46 -5.95 4.86
N PHE A 76 -33.22 -5.52 5.86
CA PHE A 76 -34.42 -6.20 6.32
C PHE A 76 -35.67 -5.39 6.00
N SER A 77 -36.71 -6.06 5.53
CA SER A 77 -38.04 -5.50 5.33
C SER A 77 -39.12 -6.54 5.63
N GLU A 78 -40.34 -6.08 5.92
CA GLU A 78 -41.50 -6.94 6.12
C GLU A 78 -42.64 -6.49 5.23
N PHE A 79 -43.36 -7.44 4.63
CA PHE A 79 -44.53 -7.16 3.80
C PHE A 79 -45.63 -8.19 4.08
N GLN A 80 -46.86 -7.84 3.73
CA GLN A 80 -48.01 -8.73 3.83
C GLN A 80 -48.45 -9.13 2.42
N PRO A 81 -48.31 -10.42 2.03
CA PRO A 81 -48.81 -10.89 0.74
C PRO A 81 -50.35 -10.87 0.73
N SER A 82 -50.95 -10.59 -0.43
CA SER A 82 -52.40 -10.62 -0.61
C SER A 82 -52.97 -12.04 -0.67
N ASN A 83 -52.16 -13.01 -1.11
CA ASN A 83 -52.49 -14.43 -1.12
C ASN A 83 -51.22 -15.23 -0.86
N THR A 84 -51.34 -16.35 -0.15
CA THR A 84 -50.23 -17.24 0.16
C THR A 84 -50.39 -18.57 -0.56
N SER A 85 -49.30 -19.04 -1.17
CA SER A 85 -49.21 -20.40 -1.70
C SER A 85 -49.24 -21.43 -0.57
N PRO A 86 -49.83 -22.62 -0.79
CA PRO A 86 -49.80 -23.69 0.19
C PRO A 86 -48.35 -24.14 0.43
N LEU A 87 -47.98 -24.26 1.71
CA LEU A 87 -46.69 -24.77 2.14
C LEU A 87 -46.85 -26.24 2.52
N HIS A 88 -46.27 -27.12 1.72
CA HIS A 88 -46.26 -28.56 1.98
C HIS A 88 -45.11 -28.92 2.94
N LEU A 89 -45.47 -29.41 4.11
CA LEU A 89 -44.60 -29.90 5.17
C LEU A 89 -44.54 -31.43 5.07
N SER A 90 -43.46 -31.95 4.53
CA SER A 90 -43.13 -33.37 4.44
C SER A 90 -42.11 -33.77 5.48
N LYS A 91 -41.91 -35.08 5.68
CA LYS A 91 -40.90 -35.60 6.61
C LYS A 91 -39.46 -35.14 6.31
N ASN A 92 -39.17 -34.76 5.06
CA ASN A 92 -37.84 -34.33 4.63
C ASN A 92 -37.56 -32.85 4.98
N ASN A 93 -38.61 -32.01 5.02
CA ASN A 93 -38.45 -30.57 5.21
C ASN A 93 -38.96 -30.07 6.57
N PHE A 94 -39.69 -30.90 7.31
CA PHE A 94 -40.34 -30.50 8.55
C PHE A 94 -40.36 -31.62 9.58
N THR A 95 -39.90 -31.31 10.78
CA THR A 95 -39.99 -32.19 11.95
C THR A 95 -41.32 -31.97 12.67
N PHE A 96 -42.05 -33.03 13.00
CA PHE A 96 -43.23 -32.98 13.85
C PHE A 96 -43.26 -34.20 14.77
N ALA A 97 -43.20 -33.97 16.08
CA ALA A 97 -43.40 -35.02 17.08
C ALA A 97 -44.11 -34.45 18.31
N VAL A 98 -45.09 -35.18 18.85
CA VAL A 98 -45.81 -34.77 20.06
C VAL A 98 -45.62 -35.79 21.18
N THR A 99 -45.48 -35.30 22.40
CA THR A 99 -45.23 -36.11 23.59
C THR A 99 -46.03 -35.54 24.76
N ILE A 100 -46.56 -36.42 25.60
CA ILE A 100 -47.14 -36.04 26.89
C ILE A 100 -46.18 -36.48 27.98
N ALA A 101 -45.80 -35.56 28.87
CA ALA A 101 -44.91 -35.82 29.98
C ALA A 101 -45.62 -35.60 31.32
N ASN A 102 -45.23 -36.35 32.34
CA ASN A 102 -45.69 -36.11 33.70
C ASN A 102 -44.95 -34.92 34.35
N LEU A 103 -45.28 -34.60 35.61
CA LEU A 103 -44.61 -33.53 36.37
C LEU A 103 -43.10 -33.76 36.55
N GLN A 104 -42.62 -35.00 36.52
CA GLN A 104 -41.19 -35.32 36.52
C GLN A 104 -40.53 -35.27 35.12
N LEU A 105 -41.22 -34.72 34.11
CA LEU A 105 -40.75 -34.60 32.72
C LEU A 105 -40.43 -35.95 32.04
N SER A 106 -40.96 -37.05 32.56
CA SER A 106 -40.86 -38.36 31.90
C SER A 106 -42.08 -38.60 31.00
N SER A 107 -41.82 -39.10 29.79
CA SER A 107 -42.87 -39.38 28.79
C SER A 107 -43.86 -40.43 29.30
N MET A 108 -45.16 -40.12 29.16
CA MET A 108 -46.26 -41.01 29.55
C MET A 108 -46.53 -42.06 28.47
N GLN A 109 -46.74 -43.30 28.88
CA GLN A 109 -46.79 -44.47 27.98
C GLN A 109 -48.21 -44.89 27.58
N THR A 110 -49.22 -44.11 27.97
CA THR A 110 -50.62 -44.57 28.08
C THR A 110 -51.56 -43.87 27.10
N LEU A 111 -51.12 -43.73 25.83
CA LEU A 111 -52.00 -43.27 24.75
C LEU A 111 -53.16 -44.26 24.56
N ASN A 112 -54.35 -43.71 24.33
CA ASN A 112 -55.62 -44.43 24.22
C ASN A 112 -56.06 -45.17 25.50
N LYS A 113 -55.33 -45.07 26.62
CA LYS A 113 -55.78 -45.56 27.93
C LYS A 113 -56.21 -44.42 28.85
N TYR A 114 -55.37 -43.39 29.00
CA TYR A 114 -55.66 -42.22 29.84
C TYR A 114 -55.98 -40.97 29.04
N PHE A 115 -55.37 -40.83 27.87
CA PHE A 115 -55.57 -39.69 26.99
C PHE A 115 -55.59 -40.10 25.53
N THR A 116 -56.16 -39.24 24.70
CA THR A 116 -56.20 -39.35 23.25
C THR A 116 -55.51 -38.14 22.63
N LEU A 117 -54.74 -38.39 21.57
CA LEU A 117 -54.11 -37.37 20.75
C LEU A 117 -54.71 -37.43 19.35
N SER A 118 -55.15 -36.29 18.83
CA SER A 118 -55.63 -36.18 17.47
C SER A 118 -54.97 -35.00 16.77
N VAL A 119 -54.42 -35.22 15.59
CA VAL A 119 -53.92 -34.17 14.71
C VAL A 119 -54.88 -34.05 13.54
N GLN A 120 -55.30 -32.83 13.22
CA GLN A 120 -56.22 -32.53 12.13
C GLN A 120 -55.61 -31.50 11.20
N ASN A 121 -55.76 -31.71 9.88
CA ASN A 121 -55.49 -30.70 8.88
C ASN A 121 -56.83 -30.09 8.44
N CYS A 122 -57.06 -28.84 8.80
CA CYS A 122 -58.32 -28.14 8.61
C CYS A 122 -58.17 -27.08 7.51
N LEU A 123 -59.06 -27.14 6.53
CA LEU A 123 -59.20 -26.17 5.44
C LEU A 123 -60.49 -25.41 5.62
N ARG A 124 -60.38 -24.08 5.72
CA ARG A 124 -61.50 -23.15 5.69
C ARG A 124 -61.48 -22.39 4.37
N GLU A 125 -62.55 -22.54 3.60
CA GLU A 125 -62.76 -21.79 2.36
C GLU A 125 -63.89 -20.80 2.51
N ARG A 126 -63.64 -19.55 2.14
CA ARG A 126 -64.62 -18.49 2.08
C ARG A 126 -64.96 -18.25 0.61
N SER A 127 -66.20 -18.53 0.24
CA SER A 127 -66.74 -18.25 -1.09
C SER A 127 -67.86 -17.21 -0.98
N LEU A 128 -68.05 -16.40 -2.02
CA LEU A 128 -69.19 -15.49 -2.12
C LEU A 128 -70.30 -16.21 -2.87
N ASN A 129 -71.46 -16.37 -2.22
CA ASN A 129 -72.65 -16.88 -2.89
C ASN A 129 -73.16 -15.85 -3.92
N GLU A 130 -74.02 -16.30 -4.84
CA GLU A 130 -74.67 -15.45 -5.85
C GLU A 130 -75.40 -14.22 -5.25
N ASN A 131 -75.79 -14.32 -3.98
CA ASN A 131 -76.45 -13.25 -3.21
C ASN A 131 -75.48 -12.26 -2.53
N GLY A 132 -74.17 -12.37 -2.75
CA GLY A 132 -73.14 -11.52 -2.12
C GLY A 132 -72.86 -11.80 -0.64
N ILE A 133 -73.43 -12.88 -0.08
CA ILE A 133 -73.16 -13.34 1.28
C ILE A 133 -71.97 -14.29 1.25
N ALA A 134 -71.01 -14.10 2.15
CA ALA A 134 -69.89 -15.02 2.30
C ALA A 134 -70.34 -16.35 2.94
N GLN A 135 -70.20 -17.45 2.21
CA GLN A 135 -70.33 -18.81 2.73
C GLN A 135 -68.95 -19.31 3.17
N ILE A 136 -68.91 -19.98 4.33
CA ILE A 136 -67.69 -20.55 4.90
C ILE A 136 -67.85 -22.06 4.87
N GLU A 137 -67.02 -22.76 4.10
CA GLU A 137 -66.88 -24.20 4.11
C GLU A 137 -65.69 -24.59 5.00
N TYR A 138 -65.87 -25.60 5.84
CA TYR A 138 -64.88 -26.03 6.82
C TYR A 138 -64.71 -27.54 6.76
N ASN A 139 -63.55 -27.99 6.26
CA ASN A 139 -63.23 -29.40 6.08
C ASN A 139 -61.98 -29.78 6.88
N CYS A 140 -62.09 -30.70 7.83
CA CYS A 140 -60.97 -31.21 8.62
C CYS A 140 -60.73 -32.68 8.35
N THR A 141 -59.50 -33.02 8.03
CA THR A 141 -59.05 -34.41 7.85
C THR A 141 -58.22 -34.83 9.04
N ASN A 142 -58.53 -36.00 9.62
CA ASN A 142 -57.77 -36.56 10.72
C ASN A 142 -56.49 -37.21 10.19
N ILE A 143 -55.35 -36.84 10.77
CA ILE A 143 -54.04 -37.39 10.44
C ILE A 143 -53.75 -38.54 11.41
N PRO A 144 -53.58 -39.77 10.91
CA PRO A 144 -53.25 -40.91 11.76
C PRO A 144 -51.85 -40.74 12.37
N LEU A 145 -51.72 -41.08 13.65
CA LEU A 145 -50.47 -41.01 14.39
C LEU A 145 -49.92 -42.40 14.68
N GLU A 146 -48.60 -42.54 14.69
CA GLU A 146 -47.87 -43.73 15.10
C GLU A 146 -46.66 -43.37 15.98
N PRO A 147 -46.11 -44.32 16.77
CA PRO A 147 -44.88 -44.08 17.51
C PRO A 147 -43.74 -43.68 16.55
N CYS A 148 -43.03 -42.60 16.88
CA CYS A 148 -41.94 -42.11 16.04
C CYS A 148 -40.83 -43.18 15.90
N GLN A 149 -40.26 -43.28 14.70
CA GLN A 149 -39.14 -44.18 14.39
C GLN A 149 -37.94 -43.39 13.89
N MET A 150 -36.76 -43.71 14.43
CA MET A 150 -35.53 -42.95 14.21
C MET A 150 -35.19 -42.82 12.72
N ASP A 151 -35.08 -43.95 12.02
CA ASP A 151 -34.59 -43.98 10.63
C ASP A 151 -35.63 -43.55 9.59
N GLN A 152 -36.92 -43.60 9.94
CA GLN A 152 -38.00 -43.35 8.99
C GLN A 152 -38.59 -41.93 9.09
N HIS A 153 -38.71 -41.40 10.31
CA HIS A 153 -39.32 -40.09 10.56
C HIS A 153 -38.29 -38.95 10.61
N PHE A 154 -37.01 -39.25 10.86
CA PHE A 154 -35.95 -38.27 11.02
C PHE A 154 -34.80 -38.57 10.05
N GLN A 155 -34.84 -37.98 8.86
CA GLN A 155 -33.88 -38.24 7.80
C GLN A 155 -32.57 -37.47 7.96
N GLU A 156 -32.64 -36.25 8.48
CA GLU A 156 -31.50 -35.34 8.56
C GLU A 156 -30.66 -35.61 9.80
N GLN A 157 -29.33 -35.48 9.68
CA GLN A 157 -28.39 -35.80 10.76
C GLN A 157 -28.67 -35.00 12.05
N TYR A 158 -29.03 -33.71 11.94
CA TYR A 158 -29.34 -32.87 13.11
C TYR A 158 -30.58 -33.36 13.88
N GLN A 159 -31.58 -33.89 13.16
CA GLN A 159 -32.77 -34.48 13.77
C GLN A 159 -32.38 -35.75 14.54
N GLN A 160 -31.50 -36.55 13.95
CA GLN A 160 -31.05 -37.80 14.57
C GLN A 160 -30.24 -37.57 15.83
N GLU A 161 -29.33 -36.60 15.81
CA GLU A 161 -28.55 -36.21 16.98
C GLU A 161 -29.44 -35.69 18.12
N TYR A 162 -30.46 -34.89 17.79
CA TYR A 162 -31.42 -34.38 18.76
C TYR A 162 -32.24 -35.50 19.41
N PHE A 163 -32.83 -36.39 18.61
CA PHE A 163 -33.75 -37.43 19.12
C PHE A 163 -33.07 -38.67 19.72
N LYS A 164 -31.75 -38.83 19.56
CA LYS A 164 -30.98 -39.99 20.05
C LYS A 164 -31.16 -40.29 21.55
N ASN A 165 -31.34 -39.26 22.36
CA ASN A 165 -31.45 -39.39 23.82
C ASN A 165 -32.89 -39.57 24.30
N PHE A 166 -33.87 -39.56 23.39
CA PHE A 166 -35.29 -39.64 23.73
C PHE A 166 -35.85 -41.04 23.55
N LYS A 167 -36.87 -41.37 24.35
CA LYS A 167 -37.61 -42.64 24.23
C LYS A 167 -38.71 -42.49 23.16
N LEU A 168 -38.35 -42.78 21.91
CA LEU A 168 -39.23 -42.61 20.74
C LEU A 168 -40.56 -43.39 20.82
N GLN A 169 -40.61 -44.48 21.58
CA GLN A 169 -41.83 -45.29 21.79
C GLN A 169 -42.99 -44.48 22.41
N PHE A 170 -42.71 -43.36 23.07
CA PHE A 170 -43.71 -42.51 23.73
C PHE A 170 -43.88 -41.15 23.04
N MET A 171 -43.27 -40.99 21.86
CA MET A 171 -43.44 -39.84 20.99
C MET A 171 -44.30 -40.26 19.81
N TYR A 172 -45.24 -39.40 19.44
CA TYR A 172 -46.17 -39.69 18.34
C TYR A 172 -45.92 -38.77 17.16
N CYS A 173 -45.75 -39.38 16.00
CA CYS A 173 -45.50 -38.74 14.71
C CYS A 173 -46.64 -39.07 13.74
N PRO A 174 -46.86 -38.27 12.67
CA PRO A 174 -47.78 -38.62 11.60
C PRO A 174 -47.35 -39.92 10.93
N LYS A 175 -48.29 -40.80 10.64
CA LYS A 175 -48.02 -42.06 9.95
C LYS A 175 -47.32 -41.80 8.61
N ILE A 176 -46.20 -42.48 8.35
CA ILE A 176 -45.33 -42.17 7.20
C ILE A 176 -46.05 -42.27 5.86
N ASP A 177 -46.80 -43.35 5.63
CA ASP A 177 -47.55 -43.56 4.37
C ASP A 177 -48.48 -42.37 4.07
N TYR A 178 -49.15 -41.87 5.10
CA TYR A 178 -50.08 -40.75 4.99
C TYR A 178 -49.33 -39.42 4.83
N TRP A 179 -48.21 -39.25 5.55
CA TRP A 179 -47.41 -38.03 5.50
C TRP A 179 -46.77 -37.82 4.12
N ASP A 180 -46.31 -38.88 3.47
CA ASP A 180 -45.73 -38.80 2.12
C ASP A 180 -46.79 -38.52 1.03
N GLU A 181 -47.99 -39.10 1.13
CA GLU A 181 -49.04 -38.97 0.12
C GLU A 181 -49.80 -37.64 0.19
N PHE A 182 -50.23 -37.23 1.39
CA PHE A 182 -51.09 -36.06 1.56
C PHE A 182 -50.33 -34.81 2.02
N GLY A 183 -49.22 -35.00 2.74
CA GLY A 183 -48.43 -33.93 3.34
C GLY A 183 -49.20 -33.13 4.40
N LEU A 184 -48.48 -32.64 5.40
CA LEU A 184 -49.01 -31.58 6.25
C LEU A 184 -49.00 -30.29 5.43
N GLN A 185 -50.03 -29.44 5.53
CA GLN A 185 -50.12 -28.25 4.69
C GLN A 185 -50.55 -27.05 5.52
N LEU A 186 -49.86 -25.93 5.32
CA LEU A 186 -50.23 -24.64 5.89
C LEU A 186 -50.47 -23.64 4.76
N GLN A 187 -51.58 -22.92 4.81
CA GLN A 187 -51.91 -21.91 3.81
C GLN A 187 -52.72 -20.79 4.45
N GLY A 188 -52.39 -19.55 4.11
CA GLY A 188 -53.16 -18.38 4.52
C GLY A 188 -53.08 -18.07 6.00
N TYR A 189 -53.78 -17.01 6.37
CA TYR A 189 -54.03 -16.60 7.74
C TYR A 189 -55.53 -16.38 7.95
N THR A 190 -55.93 -16.03 9.17
CA THR A 190 -57.33 -16.02 9.60
C THR A 190 -58.26 -15.13 8.77
N GLN A 191 -57.75 -14.20 7.96
CA GLN A 191 -58.57 -13.33 7.09
C GLN A 191 -58.56 -13.74 5.61
N ASP A 192 -57.70 -14.68 5.20
CA ASP A 192 -57.62 -15.14 3.81
C ASP A 192 -58.82 -16.00 3.44
N ASP A 193 -59.17 -15.97 2.15
CA ASP A 193 -60.27 -16.75 1.59
C ASP A 193 -60.02 -18.25 1.73
N ARG A 194 -58.77 -18.69 1.55
CA ARG A 194 -58.34 -20.07 1.83
C ARG A 194 -57.40 -20.04 3.02
N PHE A 195 -57.84 -20.65 4.12
CA PHE A 195 -57.07 -20.74 5.36
C PHE A 195 -56.95 -22.21 5.78
N GLN A 196 -55.74 -22.73 5.69
CA GLN A 196 -55.38 -24.09 6.04
C GLN A 196 -54.40 -24.10 7.21
N PHE A 197 -54.77 -24.83 8.26
CA PHE A 197 -54.02 -24.89 9.51
C PHE A 197 -54.08 -26.28 10.13
N LEU A 198 -53.10 -26.56 10.98
CA LEU A 198 -53.04 -27.80 11.73
C LEU A 198 -53.60 -27.59 13.13
N THR A 199 -54.37 -28.55 13.62
CA THR A 199 -54.86 -28.57 15.00
C THR A 199 -54.37 -29.83 15.69
N VAL A 200 -53.65 -29.67 16.79
CA VAL A 200 -53.21 -30.76 17.65
C VAL A 200 -54.02 -30.73 18.93
N THR A 201 -54.86 -31.74 19.13
CA THR A 201 -55.77 -31.81 20.27
C THR A 201 -55.34 -32.93 21.21
N PHE A 202 -55.20 -32.58 22.48
CA PHE A 202 -54.96 -33.48 23.59
C PHE A 202 -56.20 -33.48 24.49
N SER A 203 -56.81 -34.65 24.65
CA SER A 203 -58.06 -34.84 25.39
C SER A 203 -58.00 -36.07 26.28
N ILE A 204 -58.89 -36.11 27.29
CA ILE A 204 -59.05 -37.28 28.15
C ILE A 204 -59.64 -38.42 27.31
N CYS A 205 -59.17 -39.65 27.53
CA CYS A 205 -59.72 -40.83 26.87
C CYS A 205 -61.20 -40.99 27.23
N LYS A 206 -62.07 -41.10 26.22
CA LYS A 206 -63.49 -41.39 26.40
C LYS A 206 -63.86 -42.64 25.63
N ASN A 207 -64.62 -43.51 26.28
CA ASN A 207 -65.20 -44.67 25.61
C ASN A 207 -66.19 -44.17 24.54
N SER A 208 -66.00 -44.64 23.32
CA SER A 208 -66.86 -44.38 22.16
C SER A 208 -67.47 -45.70 21.67
N THR A 209 -68.36 -45.63 20.68
CA THR A 209 -68.88 -46.82 19.99
C THR A 209 -67.77 -47.67 19.38
N ASP A 210 -66.66 -47.03 18.98
CA ASP A 210 -65.57 -47.67 18.24
C ASP A 210 -64.40 -48.10 19.14
N TYR A 211 -64.36 -47.64 20.40
CA TYR A 211 -63.26 -47.93 21.33
C TYR A 211 -63.72 -47.92 22.79
N GLN A 212 -63.49 -49.02 23.51
CA GLN A 212 -63.90 -49.21 24.91
C GLN A 212 -62.71 -49.47 25.87
N GLY A 213 -61.49 -49.12 25.48
CA GLY A 213 -60.27 -49.41 26.24
C GLY A 213 -59.84 -48.34 27.25
N CYS A 214 -60.64 -47.28 27.49
CA CYS A 214 -60.26 -46.21 28.41
C CYS A 214 -60.34 -46.67 29.88
N ALA A 215 -59.42 -46.17 30.71
CA ALA A 215 -59.43 -46.40 32.14
C ALA A 215 -60.57 -45.67 32.86
N SER A 216 -60.84 -46.05 34.12
CA SER A 216 -61.82 -45.34 34.94
C SER A 216 -61.38 -43.89 35.21
N MET A 217 -62.34 -42.98 35.39
CA MET A 217 -62.05 -41.58 35.69
C MET A 217 -61.24 -41.40 36.99
N GLU A 218 -61.39 -42.31 37.95
CA GLU A 218 -60.62 -42.30 39.20
C GLU A 218 -59.13 -42.62 38.95
N GLU A 219 -58.84 -43.62 38.12
CA GLU A 219 -57.46 -43.99 37.74
C GLU A 219 -56.80 -42.90 36.88
N ILE A 220 -57.57 -42.24 36.00
CA ILE A 220 -57.09 -41.09 35.22
C ILE A 220 -56.76 -39.91 36.14
N ASN A 221 -57.64 -39.60 37.08
CA ASN A 221 -57.44 -38.49 38.02
C ASN A 221 -56.23 -38.69 38.93
N SER A 222 -55.92 -39.93 39.34
CA SER A 222 -54.75 -40.20 40.18
C SER A 222 -53.43 -40.09 39.43
N ASN A 223 -53.40 -40.46 38.14
CA ASN A 223 -52.16 -40.58 37.36
C ASN A 223 -51.90 -39.43 36.39
N MET A 224 -52.93 -38.63 36.05
CA MET A 224 -52.86 -37.56 35.03
C MET A 224 -53.36 -36.21 35.54
N GLN A 225 -53.30 -35.95 36.86
CA GLN A 225 -53.81 -34.70 37.45
C GLN A 225 -53.21 -33.44 36.80
N SER A 226 -51.91 -33.49 36.49
CA SER A 226 -51.22 -32.47 35.71
C SER A 226 -49.96 -33.03 35.06
N GLY A 227 -49.48 -32.34 34.04
CA GLY A 227 -48.27 -32.70 33.31
C GLY A 227 -47.96 -31.67 32.24
N PHE A 228 -47.13 -32.04 31.28
CA PHE A 228 -46.73 -31.18 30.17
C PHE A 228 -47.16 -31.77 28.83
N PHE A 229 -47.81 -30.96 28.02
CA PHE A 229 -48.00 -31.20 26.60
C PHE A 229 -46.77 -30.63 25.88
N VAL A 230 -46.03 -31.47 25.18
CA VAL A 230 -44.77 -31.12 24.52
C VAL A 230 -44.86 -31.41 23.03
N LEU A 231 -44.55 -30.41 22.21
CA LEU A 231 -44.52 -30.51 20.76
C LEU A 231 -43.14 -30.10 20.26
N HIS A 232 -42.50 -31.00 19.51
CA HIS A 232 -41.21 -30.78 18.87
C HIS A 232 -41.46 -30.47 17.39
N LEU A 233 -41.07 -29.27 16.95
CA LEU A 233 -41.29 -28.77 15.60
C LEU A 233 -39.98 -28.37 14.94
N SER A 234 -39.91 -28.43 13.62
CA SER A 234 -38.81 -27.79 12.87
C SER A 234 -38.89 -26.27 13.03
N ASP A 235 -37.73 -25.66 13.23
CA ASP A 235 -37.54 -24.22 13.25
C ASP A 235 -36.22 -23.87 12.53
N THR A 236 -36.02 -22.59 12.21
CA THR A 236 -34.83 -22.14 11.49
C THR A 236 -34.21 -20.93 12.18
N LEU A 237 -32.92 -21.03 12.47
CA LEU A 237 -32.12 -19.91 12.96
C LEU A 237 -31.59 -19.11 11.78
N ILE A 238 -31.89 -17.82 11.78
CA ILE A 238 -31.45 -16.91 10.73
C ILE A 238 -30.00 -16.49 11.01
N GLN A 239 -29.07 -17.01 10.22
CA GLN A 239 -27.64 -16.71 10.31
C GLN A 239 -27.14 -16.02 9.04
N MET A 240 -27.20 -14.69 9.04
CA MET A 240 -26.82 -13.92 7.85
C MET A 240 -25.31 -13.79 7.64
N ASN A 241 -24.48 -14.26 8.57
CA ASN A 241 -23.03 -14.16 8.50
C ASN A 241 -22.37 -15.40 7.85
N SER A 242 -23.06 -16.53 7.78
CA SER A 242 -22.53 -17.80 7.25
C SER A 242 -22.43 -17.76 5.71
N PRO A 243 -21.26 -17.98 5.10
CA PRO A 243 -21.05 -17.73 3.66
C PRO A 243 -21.80 -18.68 2.71
N SER A 244 -22.33 -19.79 3.21
CA SER A 244 -23.04 -20.84 2.45
C SER A 244 -24.56 -20.65 2.45
N LYS A 245 -25.24 -21.03 3.55
CA LYS A 245 -26.71 -20.98 3.70
C LYS A 245 -27.06 -19.95 4.79
N PRO A 246 -28.01 -19.04 4.56
CA PRO A 246 -28.40 -18.01 5.53
C PRO A 246 -29.24 -18.56 6.70
N TYR A 247 -29.51 -19.87 6.73
CA TYR A 247 -30.36 -20.53 7.70
C TYR A 247 -29.68 -21.78 8.26
N GLU A 248 -29.83 -22.00 9.55
CA GLU A 248 -29.47 -23.23 10.23
C GLU A 248 -30.75 -23.87 10.77
N ASP A 249 -31.01 -25.12 10.35
CA ASP A 249 -32.22 -25.85 10.71
C ASP A 249 -32.07 -26.41 12.14
N VAL A 250 -33.05 -26.16 13.00
CA VAL A 250 -33.06 -26.58 14.40
C VAL A 250 -34.43 -27.16 14.79
N ILE A 251 -34.51 -27.80 15.95
CA ILE A 251 -35.78 -28.29 16.49
C ILE A 251 -36.19 -27.41 17.66
N SER A 252 -37.34 -26.76 17.55
CA SER A 252 -37.94 -26.00 18.64
C SER A 252 -38.84 -26.91 19.49
N ILE A 253 -38.91 -26.60 20.78
CA ILE A 253 -39.78 -27.30 21.74
C ILE A 253 -40.83 -26.31 22.22
N GLN A 254 -42.09 -26.64 21.97
CA GLN A 254 -43.23 -25.96 22.59
C GLN A 254 -43.72 -26.84 23.73
N TYR A 255 -43.75 -26.31 24.95
CA TYR A 255 -44.32 -27.03 26.08
C TYR A 255 -45.32 -26.14 26.83
N THR A 256 -46.48 -26.70 27.17
CA THR A 256 -47.44 -26.07 28.09
C THR A 256 -47.85 -27.07 29.15
N GLN A 257 -48.09 -26.57 30.37
CA GLN A 257 -48.63 -27.40 31.44
C GLN A 257 -50.12 -27.62 31.22
N PHE A 258 -50.62 -28.85 31.37
CA PHE A 258 -52.05 -29.16 31.38
C PHE A 258 -52.52 -29.53 32.79
N SER A 259 -53.81 -29.33 33.06
CA SER A 259 -54.52 -29.80 34.25
C SER A 259 -55.91 -30.30 33.85
N LEU A 260 -56.46 -31.25 34.60
CA LEU A 260 -57.81 -31.78 34.35
C LEU A 260 -58.94 -30.77 34.63
N GLN A 261 -58.62 -29.63 35.26
CA GLN A 261 -59.59 -28.59 35.62
C GLN A 261 -59.71 -27.47 34.59
N ASN A 262 -58.74 -27.34 33.68
CA ASN A 262 -58.70 -26.28 32.68
C ASN A 262 -58.55 -26.82 31.26
N SER A 263 -59.07 -26.05 30.30
CA SER A 263 -58.82 -26.23 28.88
C SER A 263 -57.91 -25.11 28.42
N LYS A 264 -56.86 -25.45 27.68
CA LYS A 264 -55.92 -24.48 27.11
C LYS A 264 -55.96 -24.48 25.60
N SER A 265 -56.00 -23.29 25.03
CA SER A 265 -55.88 -23.06 23.59
C SER A 265 -54.54 -22.39 23.32
N LEU A 266 -53.75 -22.98 22.44
CA LEU A 266 -52.47 -22.46 21.97
C LEU A 266 -52.62 -22.03 20.51
N HIS A 267 -52.13 -20.85 20.19
CA HIS A 267 -52.02 -20.34 18.83
C HIS A 267 -50.54 -20.18 18.49
N SER A 268 -50.03 -21.12 17.69
CA SER A 268 -48.64 -21.16 17.26
C SER A 268 -48.53 -20.64 15.83
N THR A 269 -47.81 -19.54 15.63
CA THR A 269 -47.64 -18.95 14.30
C THR A 269 -46.25 -19.19 13.75
N PHE A 270 -46.19 -19.61 12.49
CA PHE A 270 -44.96 -19.73 11.71
C PHE A 270 -44.86 -18.61 10.70
N LYS A 271 -43.66 -18.06 10.55
CA LYS A 271 -43.36 -16.97 9.64
C LYS A 271 -42.49 -17.47 8.50
N VAL A 272 -42.89 -17.14 7.28
CA VAL A 272 -42.07 -17.41 6.09
C VAL A 272 -41.06 -16.28 5.94
N THR A 273 -39.79 -16.66 5.86
CA THR A 273 -38.67 -15.75 5.63
C THR A 273 -38.06 -16.01 4.25
N GLU A 274 -37.90 -14.96 3.46
CA GLU A 274 -37.34 -14.98 2.12
C GLU A 274 -36.02 -14.20 2.14
N THR A 275 -34.91 -14.83 1.76
CA THR A 275 -33.59 -14.20 1.69
C THR A 275 -33.11 -14.19 0.25
N THR A 276 -32.88 -13.01 -0.30
CA THR A 276 -32.23 -12.83 -1.59
C THR A 276 -30.75 -12.55 -1.39
N THR A 277 -29.89 -13.48 -1.79
CA THR A 277 -28.44 -13.37 -1.65
C THR A 277 -27.78 -13.06 -2.99
N ASP A 278 -27.06 -11.94 -3.08
CA ASP A 278 -26.25 -11.57 -4.25
C ASP A 278 -24.81 -12.12 -4.10
N TYR A 279 -24.51 -13.21 -4.79
CA TYR A 279 -23.18 -13.83 -4.81
C TYR A 279 -22.20 -13.21 -5.83
N GLY A 280 -22.62 -12.14 -6.50
CA GLY A 280 -21.90 -11.51 -7.58
C GLY A 280 -20.69 -10.67 -7.16
N ILE A 281 -19.49 -11.04 -7.62
CA ILE A 281 -18.27 -10.22 -7.42
C ILE A 281 -18.27 -8.96 -8.31
N PHE A 282 -18.75 -9.11 -9.55
CA PHE A 282 -18.81 -8.04 -10.56
C PHE A 282 -20.26 -7.69 -10.94
N ARG A 283 -21.04 -8.71 -11.33
CA ARG A 283 -22.46 -8.58 -11.73
C ARG A 283 -23.34 -9.21 -10.67
N THR A 284 -24.51 -8.62 -10.41
CA THR A 284 -25.53 -9.15 -9.50
C THR A 284 -25.94 -10.58 -9.90
N ASN A 285 -25.84 -11.52 -8.97
CA ASN A 285 -26.34 -12.89 -9.11
C ASN A 285 -27.17 -13.25 -7.87
N ASN A 286 -28.48 -13.08 -7.98
CA ASN A 286 -29.40 -13.22 -6.85
C ASN A 286 -29.92 -14.66 -6.78
N ILE A 287 -29.76 -15.29 -5.63
CA ILE A 287 -30.38 -16.57 -5.28
C ILE A 287 -31.44 -16.30 -4.20
N LEU A 288 -32.62 -16.90 -4.34
CA LEU A 288 -33.71 -16.79 -3.37
C LEU A 288 -33.78 -18.05 -2.52
N ASP A 289 -33.57 -17.89 -1.22
CA ASP A 289 -33.67 -18.95 -0.22
C ASP A 289 -34.89 -18.69 0.69
N THR A 290 -35.74 -19.69 0.87
CA THR A 290 -36.92 -19.60 1.76
C THR A 290 -36.72 -20.45 3.01
N ALA A 291 -37.21 -19.96 4.14
CA ALA A 291 -37.20 -20.67 5.42
C ALA A 291 -38.50 -20.45 6.18
N LEU A 292 -38.84 -21.43 7.02
CA LEU A 292 -39.97 -21.36 7.94
C LEU A 292 -39.41 -21.23 9.35
N SER A 293 -39.75 -20.15 10.04
CA SER A 293 -39.33 -19.95 11.43
C SER A 293 -40.53 -19.74 12.35
N GLN A 294 -40.42 -20.19 13.58
CA GLN A 294 -41.45 -19.99 14.57
C GLN A 294 -41.45 -18.52 15.02
N SER A 295 -42.62 -17.89 15.06
CA SER A 295 -42.74 -16.45 15.34
C SER A 295 -43.35 -16.17 16.71
N THR A 296 -44.59 -16.60 16.94
CA THR A 296 -45.28 -16.35 18.22
C THR A 296 -46.05 -17.57 18.71
N ILE A 297 -46.15 -17.69 20.03
CA ILE A 297 -47.07 -18.62 20.70
C ILE A 297 -47.95 -17.77 21.62
N LYS A 298 -49.26 -17.88 21.47
CA LYS A 298 -50.23 -17.29 22.40
C LYS A 298 -50.95 -18.40 23.13
N GLU A 299 -51.08 -18.28 24.44
CA GLU A 299 -51.79 -19.23 25.29
C GLU A 299 -53.00 -18.57 25.92
N GLU A 300 -54.16 -19.22 25.80
CA GLU A 300 -55.40 -18.84 26.45
C GLU A 300 -55.88 -20.03 27.30
N SER A 301 -56.41 -19.75 28.49
CA SER A 301 -56.89 -20.78 29.39
C SER A 301 -58.29 -20.47 29.90
N THR A 302 -59.15 -21.49 29.91
CA THR A 302 -60.53 -21.42 30.39
C THR A 302 -60.83 -22.62 31.29
N SER A 303 -61.96 -22.58 32.00
CA SER A 303 -62.46 -23.76 32.72
C SER A 303 -62.66 -24.93 31.76
N TYR A 304 -62.42 -26.15 32.23
CA TYR A 304 -62.46 -27.34 31.38
C TYR A 304 -63.78 -27.45 30.60
N ASN A 305 -63.68 -27.45 29.27
CA ASN A 305 -64.81 -27.44 28.35
C ASN A 305 -65.36 -28.84 28.01
N GLN A 306 -64.86 -29.88 28.70
CA GLN A 306 -65.21 -31.28 28.46
C GLN A 306 -64.83 -31.84 27.08
N GLN A 307 -64.11 -31.09 26.24
CA GLN A 307 -63.71 -31.53 24.91
C GLN A 307 -62.21 -31.82 24.85
N PHE A 308 -61.39 -30.88 25.31
CA PHE A 308 -59.94 -30.98 25.26
C PHE A 308 -59.28 -30.37 26.50
N LEU A 309 -58.09 -30.88 26.82
CA LEU A 309 -57.22 -30.30 27.84
C LEU A 309 -56.29 -29.26 27.22
N VAL A 310 -55.72 -29.59 26.05
CA VAL A 310 -54.88 -28.67 25.26
C VAL A 310 -55.26 -28.79 23.79
N GLN A 311 -55.47 -27.66 23.13
CA GLN A 311 -55.64 -27.58 21.68
C GLN A 311 -54.62 -26.59 21.13
N ASN A 312 -53.69 -27.04 20.28
CA ASN A 312 -52.71 -26.19 19.61
C ASN A 312 -53.05 -26.02 18.14
N SER A 313 -53.41 -24.79 17.75
CA SER A 313 -53.65 -24.40 16.36
C SER A 313 -52.38 -23.79 15.77
N ILE A 314 -51.83 -24.44 14.75
CA ILE A 314 -50.59 -24.07 14.07
C ILE A 314 -50.91 -23.53 12.69
N PHE A 315 -50.50 -22.29 12.40
CA PHE A 315 -50.81 -21.61 11.14
C PHE A 315 -49.75 -20.58 10.72
N LEU A 316 -49.85 -20.08 9.49
CA LEU A 316 -48.92 -19.05 8.99
C LEU A 316 -49.27 -17.66 9.53
N GLU A 317 -48.23 -16.88 9.82
CA GLU A 317 -48.37 -15.46 10.12
C GLU A 317 -48.69 -14.67 8.85
N TYR A 318 -49.47 -13.59 9.00
CA TYR A 318 -49.88 -12.71 7.90
C TYR A 318 -48.73 -11.88 7.30
N ARG A 319 -47.60 -11.73 8.01
CA ARG A 319 -46.43 -10.96 7.56
C ARG A 319 -45.32 -11.91 7.13
N ARG A 320 -44.66 -11.59 6.01
CA ARG A 320 -43.43 -12.25 5.57
C ARG A 320 -42.22 -11.36 5.82
N SER A 321 -41.11 -11.99 6.18
CA SER A 321 -39.82 -11.31 6.32
C SER A 321 -39.01 -11.45 5.04
N GLN A 322 -38.47 -10.33 4.56
CA GLN A 322 -37.60 -10.29 3.39
C GLN A 322 -36.24 -9.73 3.78
N TYR A 323 -35.20 -10.51 3.50
CA TYR A 323 -33.81 -10.12 3.69
C TYR A 323 -33.12 -9.98 2.34
N GLN A 324 -32.39 -8.89 2.14
CA GLN A 324 -31.47 -8.73 1.02
C GLN A 324 -30.05 -8.79 1.55
N ARG A 325 -29.30 -9.81 1.12
CA ARG A 325 -27.94 -10.09 1.56
C ARG A 325 -26.98 -9.83 0.41
N ASN A 326 -26.19 -8.77 0.51
CA ASN A 326 -25.25 -8.35 -0.53
C ASN A 326 -23.81 -8.42 -0.02
N TYR A 327 -22.92 -9.08 -0.77
CA TYR A 327 -21.49 -9.05 -0.49
C TYR A 327 -20.79 -7.85 -1.12
N LEU A 328 -19.62 -7.51 -0.59
CA LEU A 328 -18.78 -6.45 -1.12
C LEU A 328 -18.31 -6.79 -2.54
N LYS A 329 -18.33 -5.79 -3.43
CA LYS A 329 -17.98 -5.96 -4.85
C LYS A 329 -16.59 -5.40 -5.15
N LEU A 330 -15.96 -5.89 -6.21
CA LEU A 330 -14.60 -5.47 -6.53
C LEU A 330 -14.51 -3.98 -6.89
N TYR A 331 -15.49 -3.45 -7.63
CA TYR A 331 -15.50 -2.03 -8.02
C TYR A 331 -15.72 -1.10 -6.81
N THR A 332 -16.47 -1.53 -5.79
CA THR A 332 -16.63 -0.75 -4.55
C THR A 332 -15.31 -0.66 -3.79
N LEU A 333 -14.55 -1.76 -3.73
CA LEU A 333 -13.20 -1.77 -3.15
C LEU A 333 -12.25 -0.85 -3.89
N LEU A 334 -12.20 -0.93 -5.22
CA LEU A 334 -11.34 -0.07 -6.04
C LEU A 334 -11.70 1.42 -5.85
N GLY A 335 -12.99 1.74 -5.72
CA GLY A 335 -13.46 3.10 -5.42
C GLY A 335 -13.01 3.60 -4.05
N GLN A 336 -13.18 2.79 -3.00
CA GLN A 336 -12.76 3.11 -1.64
C GLN A 336 -11.23 3.28 -1.54
N MET A 337 -10.47 2.38 -2.17
CA MET A 337 -9.01 2.43 -2.23
C MET A 337 -8.51 3.70 -2.93
N GLY A 338 -9.13 4.08 -4.05
CA GLY A 338 -8.78 5.31 -4.77
C GLY A 338 -8.99 6.56 -3.91
N GLY A 339 -10.11 6.63 -3.18
CA GLY A 339 -10.40 7.74 -2.27
C GLY A 339 -9.41 7.83 -1.11
N LEU A 340 -9.13 6.71 -0.45
CA LEU A 340 -8.17 6.66 0.66
C LEU A 340 -6.76 7.08 0.18
N TRP A 341 -6.38 6.75 -1.06
CA TRP A 341 -5.04 7.02 -1.59
C TRP A 341 -4.81 8.52 -1.74
N GLN A 342 -5.80 9.21 -2.30
CA GLN A 342 -5.77 10.66 -2.47
C GLN A 342 -5.67 11.37 -1.13
N ILE A 343 -6.50 10.98 -0.14
CA ILE A 343 -6.49 11.58 1.19
C ILE A 343 -5.13 11.37 1.86
N THR A 344 -4.56 10.15 1.78
CA THR A 344 -3.27 9.82 2.38
C THR A 344 -2.14 10.65 1.77
N ILE A 345 -2.11 10.80 0.44
CA ILE A 345 -1.10 11.62 -0.25
C ILE A 345 -1.22 13.09 0.14
N VAL A 346 -2.44 13.64 0.19
CA VAL A 346 -2.66 15.05 0.57
C VAL A 346 -2.20 15.29 2.01
N PHE A 347 -2.57 14.39 2.93
CA PHE A 347 -2.15 14.47 4.33
C PHE A 347 -0.63 14.41 4.48
N MET A 348 0.03 13.44 3.83
CA MET A 348 1.48 13.28 3.90
C MET A 348 2.22 14.44 3.22
N ASN A 349 1.71 14.96 2.10
CA ASN A 349 2.26 16.17 1.50
C ASN A 349 2.16 17.35 2.44
N CYS A 350 1.00 17.59 3.08
CA CYS A 350 0.83 18.69 4.03
C CYS A 350 1.86 18.61 5.18
N LEU A 351 2.06 17.40 5.73
CA LEU A 351 2.94 17.17 6.87
C LEU A 351 4.44 17.32 6.51
N PHE A 352 4.86 16.78 5.36
CA PHE A 352 6.28 16.73 4.98
C PHE A 352 6.74 17.82 4.02
N TYR A 353 5.83 18.57 3.38
CA TYR A 353 6.15 19.71 2.52
C TYR A 353 7.17 20.70 3.15
N PRO A 354 6.99 21.20 4.39
CA PRO A 354 7.94 22.14 4.98
C PRO A 354 9.38 21.58 5.09
N ILE A 355 9.51 20.28 5.35
CA ILE A 355 10.80 19.60 5.51
C ILE A 355 11.46 19.38 4.15
N LEU A 356 10.68 18.88 3.19
CA LEU A 356 11.13 18.64 1.81
C LEU A 356 11.57 19.95 1.13
N PHE A 357 10.82 21.03 1.34
CA PHE A 357 11.11 22.35 0.77
C PHE A 357 12.41 22.94 1.33
N SER A 358 12.61 22.83 2.65
CA SER A 358 13.85 23.24 3.30
C SER A 358 15.05 22.45 2.78
N SER A 359 14.91 21.13 2.60
CA SER A 359 15.95 20.28 2.04
C SER A 359 16.31 20.66 0.59
N MET A 360 15.32 21.01 -0.22
CA MET A 360 15.53 21.47 -1.60
C MET A 360 16.32 22.80 -1.61
N ASN A 361 15.88 23.78 -0.82
CA ASN A 361 16.55 25.07 -0.70
C ASN A 361 17.99 24.92 -0.22
N LEU A 362 18.23 24.04 0.75
CA LEU A 362 19.56 23.75 1.25
C LEU A 362 20.48 23.18 0.15
N ALA A 363 20.00 22.20 -0.61
CA ALA A 363 20.75 21.61 -1.71
C ALA A 363 21.07 22.66 -2.80
N MET A 364 20.14 23.58 -3.05
CA MET A 364 20.35 24.69 -3.98
C MET A 364 21.41 25.68 -3.48
N ALA A 365 21.32 26.08 -2.20
CA ALA A 365 22.28 26.99 -1.57
C ALA A 365 23.70 26.42 -1.61
N ASN A 366 23.88 25.16 -1.20
CA ASN A 366 25.18 24.49 -1.17
C ASN A 366 25.82 24.30 -2.55
N LYS A 367 25.02 24.39 -3.62
CA LYS A 367 25.52 24.28 -5.00
C LYS A 367 25.97 25.62 -5.57
N ILE A 368 25.35 26.72 -5.15
CA ILE A 368 25.60 28.06 -5.71
C ILE A 368 26.55 28.87 -4.82
N PHE A 369 26.50 28.67 -3.51
CA PHE A 369 27.29 29.41 -2.55
C PHE A 369 28.21 28.50 -1.74
N ARG A 370 29.31 29.09 -1.27
CA ARG A 370 30.18 28.53 -0.25
C ARG A 370 29.85 29.22 1.08
N PHE A 371 29.86 28.47 2.17
CA PHE A 371 29.56 28.99 3.50
C PHE A 371 30.80 28.90 4.38
N GLU A 372 31.16 30.00 5.03
CA GLU A 372 32.33 30.04 5.92
C GLU A 372 31.98 29.40 7.28
N ASN A 373 32.78 28.42 7.72
CA ASN A 373 32.65 27.82 9.05
C ASN A 373 33.77 28.38 9.93
N GLN A 374 33.42 28.90 11.12
CA GLN A 374 34.38 29.50 12.06
C GLN A 374 35.49 28.54 12.54
N GLU A 375 35.30 27.21 12.43
CA GLU A 375 36.29 26.21 12.87
C GLU A 375 37.49 26.04 11.91
N SER A 376 37.47 26.59 10.69
CA SER A 376 38.56 26.36 9.72
C SER A 376 39.69 27.39 9.72
N LEU A 377 39.58 28.48 10.47
CA LEU A 377 40.58 29.57 10.41
C LEU A 377 41.80 29.30 11.31
N ASP A 378 41.63 28.65 12.47
CA ASP A 378 42.69 28.50 13.47
C ASP A 378 43.62 27.29 13.26
N LEU A 379 43.19 26.25 12.54
CA LEU A 379 44.02 25.06 12.25
C LEU A 379 44.96 25.22 11.04
N ASP A 380 44.79 26.28 10.26
CA ASP A 380 45.39 26.43 8.93
C ASP A 380 46.72 27.18 8.90
N ILE A 381 47.12 27.81 10.00
CA ILE A 381 48.42 28.51 10.10
C ILE A 381 49.52 27.56 10.66
N MET A 382 49.17 26.60 11.52
CA MET A 382 50.18 25.83 12.27
C MET A 382 50.57 24.48 11.61
N SER A 383 49.74 23.94 10.70
CA SER A 383 49.99 22.62 10.06
C SER A 383 50.75 22.68 8.73
N VAL A 384 50.84 23.85 8.09
CA VAL A 384 51.60 24.06 6.84
C VAL A 384 53.05 24.51 7.11
N ALA A 385 53.34 25.05 8.30
CA ALA A 385 54.68 25.52 8.69
C ALA A 385 55.68 24.39 9.03
N LYS A 386 55.25 23.13 9.14
CA LYS A 386 56.10 22.00 9.60
C LYS A 386 56.66 21.09 8.50
N SER A 387 56.47 21.38 7.22
CA SER A 387 56.89 20.47 6.13
C SER A 387 57.94 21.08 5.19
N VAL A 388 59.02 21.63 5.74
CA VAL A 388 60.27 21.89 5.00
C VAL A 388 61.42 21.21 5.75
N PRO A 389 62.10 20.19 5.18
CA PRO A 389 63.33 19.70 5.75
C PRO A 389 64.46 20.68 5.39
N ILE A 390 64.91 21.45 6.39
CA ILE A 390 66.21 22.13 6.33
C ILE A 390 67.26 21.08 6.71
N ASN A 391 68.05 20.62 5.73
CA ASN A 391 69.19 19.75 6.00
C ASN A 391 70.25 20.53 6.77
N LYS A 392 70.35 20.30 8.08
CA LYS A 392 71.59 20.46 8.83
C LYS A 392 72.35 19.13 8.77
N SER A 393 73.60 19.25 8.37
CA SER A 393 74.66 18.24 8.39
C SER A 393 74.75 17.53 9.75
N ASP A 394 74.84 16.21 9.74
CA ASP A 394 75.77 15.49 10.61
C ASP A 394 76.16 14.11 10.03
N ILE A 395 77.37 13.73 10.40
CA ILE A 395 78.31 12.79 9.78
C ILE A 395 78.17 11.38 10.39
N ARG A 396 78.68 10.37 9.65
CA ARG A 396 79.07 8.98 10.02
C ARG A 396 78.05 7.91 9.61
N GLU A 397 78.38 6.75 9.02
CA GLU A 397 79.60 6.17 8.41
C GLU A 397 79.16 4.84 7.72
N TYR A 398 79.94 4.38 6.72
CA TYR A 398 79.94 3.07 6.01
C TYR A 398 78.79 2.73 5.03
N GLN A 399 79.01 2.73 3.70
CA GLN A 399 79.58 1.68 2.79
C GLN A 399 78.72 0.40 2.76
N ASP A 400 78.30 -0.19 1.63
CA ASP A 400 78.80 -0.17 0.24
C ASP A 400 77.69 -0.67 -0.72
N ASP A 401 78.00 -0.69 -2.02
CA ASP A 401 77.28 -1.28 -3.17
C ASP A 401 76.33 -0.38 -3.99
N ALA A 402 76.99 0.29 -4.93
CA ALA A 402 76.44 0.76 -6.19
C ALA A 402 75.95 -0.41 -7.08
N LEU A 403 74.67 -0.39 -7.45
CA LEU A 403 74.17 -0.66 -8.81
C LEU A 403 72.64 -0.46 -8.85
N LYS A 404 72.17 0.67 -9.42
CA LYS A 404 70.83 0.93 -10.04
C LYS A 404 70.52 2.44 -10.03
N SER A 405 71.24 3.21 -10.84
CA SER A 405 71.10 4.68 -10.89
C SER A 405 70.45 5.22 -12.17
N GLU A 406 69.50 4.51 -12.78
CA GLU A 406 68.66 5.09 -13.85
C GLU A 406 67.15 5.12 -13.55
N ASN A 407 66.68 4.32 -12.57
CA ASN A 407 65.24 4.24 -12.25
C ASN A 407 64.80 5.02 -10.99
N LEU A 408 65.71 5.75 -10.33
CA LEU A 408 65.37 6.50 -9.11
C LEU A 408 64.88 7.93 -9.38
N GLN A 409 65.30 8.57 -10.47
CA GLN A 409 64.97 9.97 -10.77
C GLN A 409 63.54 10.10 -11.35
N ALA A 410 63.13 9.15 -12.20
CA ALA A 410 61.75 9.05 -12.69
C ALA A 410 60.74 8.62 -11.60
N ARG A 411 61.17 7.83 -10.61
CA ARG A 411 60.33 7.45 -9.45
C ARG A 411 60.15 8.60 -8.46
N LYS A 412 61.15 9.45 -8.28
CA LYS A 412 61.06 10.64 -7.42
C LYS A 412 60.15 11.70 -8.04
N SER A 413 60.28 11.98 -9.35
CA SER A 413 59.39 12.93 -10.04
C SER A 413 57.93 12.46 -10.11
N PHE A 414 57.69 11.15 -10.29
CA PHE A 414 56.33 10.59 -10.28
C PHE A 414 55.71 10.56 -8.87
N ALA A 415 56.50 10.29 -7.83
CA ALA A 415 56.02 10.35 -6.44
C ALA A 415 55.65 11.78 -6.01
N GLU A 416 56.42 12.77 -6.47
CA GLU A 416 56.20 14.19 -6.18
C GLU A 416 55.00 14.78 -6.96
N PHE A 417 54.80 14.33 -8.20
CA PHE A 417 53.58 14.61 -9.00
C PHE A 417 52.32 13.97 -8.40
N SER A 418 52.43 12.77 -7.83
CA SER A 418 51.30 12.11 -7.17
C SER A 418 50.90 12.78 -5.85
N LYS A 419 51.88 13.35 -5.12
CA LYS A 419 51.65 14.13 -3.88
C LYS A 419 50.96 15.46 -4.17
N THR A 420 51.38 16.18 -5.21
CA THR A 420 50.72 17.43 -5.66
C THR A 420 49.29 17.17 -6.13
N GLN A 421 49.04 16.10 -6.90
CA GLN A 421 47.68 15.67 -7.26
C GLN A 421 46.81 15.32 -6.03
N HIS A 422 47.40 14.69 -5.01
CA HIS A 422 46.70 14.34 -3.78
C HIS A 422 46.40 15.58 -2.91
N GLU A 423 47.33 16.52 -2.84
CA GLU A 423 47.15 17.80 -2.14
C GLU A 423 46.14 18.71 -2.83
N ILE A 424 46.13 18.77 -4.17
CA ILE A 424 45.09 19.47 -4.95
C ILE A 424 43.72 18.84 -4.69
N LYS A 425 43.61 17.50 -4.71
CA LYS A 425 42.35 16.81 -4.38
C LYS A 425 41.92 17.04 -2.93
N LYS A 426 42.86 17.07 -1.97
CA LYS A 426 42.60 17.36 -0.55
C LYS A 426 42.16 18.81 -0.34
N PHE A 427 42.80 19.76 -1.02
CA PHE A 427 42.43 21.18 -1.05
C PHE A 427 41.03 21.39 -1.64
N LEU A 428 40.73 20.78 -2.80
CA LEU A 428 39.40 20.81 -3.43
C LEU A 428 38.31 20.19 -2.54
N ARG A 429 38.65 19.15 -1.76
CA ARG A 429 37.72 18.50 -0.81
C ARG A 429 37.47 19.35 0.42
N LYS A 430 38.48 20.10 0.89
CA LYS A 430 38.39 21.05 2.01
C LYS A 430 37.65 22.34 1.63
N LYS A 431 37.68 22.74 0.34
CA LYS A 431 36.97 23.91 -0.21
C LYS A 431 35.45 23.72 -0.38
N LYS A 432 34.92 22.49 -0.20
CA LYS A 432 33.48 22.22 -0.16
C LYS A 432 32.91 22.54 1.23
N CYS A 433 32.95 23.81 1.62
CA CYS A 433 32.25 24.25 2.84
C CYS A 433 30.74 24.35 2.54
N SER A 434 30.05 23.24 2.74
CA SER A 434 28.59 23.11 2.61
C SER A 434 27.91 23.19 3.97
N LEU A 435 26.72 23.76 3.99
CA LEU A 435 25.83 23.64 5.14
C LEU A 435 25.38 22.18 5.27
N ASN A 436 25.96 21.46 6.22
CA ASN A 436 25.57 20.09 6.55
C ASN A 436 24.43 20.13 7.59
N PHE A 437 23.26 19.64 7.20
CA PHE A 437 22.12 19.45 8.10
C PHE A 437 21.70 17.99 8.09
N THR A 438 21.51 17.43 9.28
CA THR A 438 20.92 16.10 9.45
C THR A 438 19.38 16.20 9.38
N LEU A 439 18.66 15.11 9.12
CA LEU A 439 17.18 15.10 9.11
C LEU A 439 16.57 15.68 10.40
N LEU A 440 17.16 15.38 11.56
CA LEU A 440 16.80 15.97 12.86
C LEU A 440 17.07 17.47 12.95
N ASP A 441 18.09 17.97 12.25
CA ASP A 441 18.37 19.40 12.21
C ASP A 441 17.32 20.14 11.37
N ASN A 442 16.78 19.53 10.30
CA ASN A 442 15.67 20.11 9.53
C ASN A 442 14.38 20.23 10.37
N ILE A 443 14.12 19.26 11.26
CA ILE A 443 13.00 19.33 12.20
C ILE A 443 13.25 20.43 13.25
N LYS A 444 14.46 20.50 13.81
CA LYS A 444 14.87 21.60 14.72
C LYS A 444 14.91 22.98 14.04
N PHE A 445 15.09 23.02 12.72
CA PHE A 445 15.07 24.21 11.89
C PHE A 445 13.64 24.75 11.72
N GLN A 446 12.66 23.87 11.54
CA GLN A 446 11.23 24.20 11.57
C GLN A 446 10.76 24.64 12.96
N LEU A 447 11.28 24.03 14.03
CA LEU A 447 10.99 24.39 15.43
C LEU A 447 11.75 25.64 15.95
N GLY A 448 12.57 26.29 15.11
CA GLY A 448 13.20 27.58 15.43
C GLY A 448 14.46 27.54 16.32
N CYS A 449 15.06 26.37 16.55
CA CYS A 449 16.20 26.21 17.48
C CYS A 449 17.57 26.63 16.91
N LYS A 450 17.73 26.80 15.59
CA LYS A 450 19.02 27.14 14.93
C LYS A 450 18.92 28.40 14.06
N LYS A 451 18.69 29.56 14.69
CA LYS A 451 18.41 30.85 14.03
C LYS A 451 19.54 31.36 13.11
N ASP A 452 20.80 31.12 13.44
CA ASP A 452 21.93 31.69 12.66
C ASP A 452 22.12 31.01 11.30
N LYS A 453 22.11 29.68 11.28
CA LYS A 453 22.16 28.91 10.02
C LYS A 453 20.89 29.13 9.18
N GLN A 454 19.75 29.39 9.82
CA GLN A 454 18.51 29.77 9.14
C GLN A 454 18.60 31.13 8.46
N ARG A 455 19.23 32.11 9.11
CA ARG A 455 19.50 33.43 8.49
C ARG A 455 20.43 33.31 7.29
N GLN A 456 21.49 32.50 7.38
CA GLN A 456 22.40 32.24 6.26
C GLN A 456 21.69 31.60 5.06
N LEU A 457 20.87 30.57 5.29
CA LEU A 457 20.12 29.91 4.22
C LEU A 457 19.09 30.86 3.58
N LYS A 458 18.36 31.64 4.39
CA LYS A 458 17.38 32.61 3.90
C LYS A 458 18.04 33.72 3.07
N TYR A 459 19.21 34.21 3.51
CA TYR A 459 20.00 35.17 2.77
C TYR A 459 20.47 34.62 1.42
N ALA A 460 21.02 33.39 1.41
CA ALA A 460 21.43 32.71 0.18
C ALA A 460 20.27 32.53 -0.80
N MET A 461 19.12 32.03 -0.33
CA MET A 461 17.93 31.88 -1.18
C MET A 461 17.43 33.20 -1.74
N ASN A 462 17.37 34.26 -0.94
CA ASN A 462 16.98 35.59 -1.44
C ASN A 462 17.96 36.10 -2.52
N LYS A 463 19.26 35.87 -2.36
CA LYS A 463 20.25 36.24 -3.40
C LYS A 463 20.11 35.42 -4.68
N ILE A 464 19.78 34.13 -4.57
CA ILE A 464 19.48 33.27 -5.72
C ILE A 464 18.23 33.73 -6.44
N ILE A 465 17.13 33.97 -5.70
CA ILE A 465 15.86 34.40 -6.27
C ILE A 465 16.03 35.74 -6.97
N ASN A 466 16.74 36.70 -6.36
CA ASN A 466 17.01 38.00 -6.98
C ASN A 466 17.82 37.86 -8.27
N LYS A 467 18.80 36.95 -8.35
CA LYS A 467 19.58 36.71 -9.57
C LYS A 467 18.82 35.90 -10.64
N LEU A 468 17.74 35.23 -10.26
CA LEU A 468 16.82 34.53 -11.16
C LEU A 468 15.63 35.41 -11.59
N ASP A 469 15.61 36.67 -11.17
CA ASP A 469 14.61 37.64 -11.59
C ASP A 469 14.75 37.89 -13.10
N ILE A 470 13.66 37.62 -13.82
CA ILE A 470 13.57 37.77 -15.28
C ILE A 470 13.90 39.20 -15.69
N CYS A 471 13.50 40.20 -14.91
CA CYS A 471 13.80 41.61 -15.20
C CYS A 471 15.31 41.90 -15.11
N GLN A 472 15.99 41.32 -14.12
CA GLN A 472 17.45 41.47 -14.00
C GLN A 472 18.18 40.73 -15.13
N LEU A 473 17.72 39.53 -15.49
CA LEU A 473 18.29 38.77 -16.60
C LEU A 473 18.15 39.53 -17.93
N ILE A 474 16.97 40.08 -18.22
CA ILE A 474 16.74 40.91 -19.42
C ILE A 474 17.64 42.14 -19.40
N SER A 475 17.78 42.83 -18.25
CA SER A 475 18.68 43.97 -18.15
C SER A 475 20.14 43.58 -18.43
N LYS A 476 20.57 42.41 -17.96
CA LYS A 476 21.92 41.90 -18.23
C LYS A 476 22.12 41.47 -19.68
N PHE A 477 21.09 40.90 -20.31
CA PHE A 477 21.10 40.65 -21.76
C PHE A 477 21.21 41.95 -22.56
N ASN A 478 20.49 43.00 -22.17
CA ASN A 478 20.60 44.31 -22.79
C ASN A 478 21.99 44.95 -22.59
N GLU A 479 22.61 44.77 -21.42
CA GLU A 479 24.00 45.18 -21.19
C GLU A 479 24.98 44.41 -22.10
N LEU A 480 24.76 43.11 -22.31
CA LEU A 480 25.55 42.31 -23.25
C LEU A 480 25.36 42.75 -24.69
N ASP A 481 24.14 43.10 -25.11
CA ASP A 481 23.90 43.62 -26.46
C ASP A 481 24.56 44.97 -26.67
N LYS A 482 24.56 45.86 -25.66
CA LYS A 482 25.35 47.08 -25.69
C LYS A 482 26.85 46.79 -25.81
N LEU A 483 27.35 45.79 -25.10
CA LEU A 483 28.76 45.37 -25.21
C LEU A 483 29.10 44.84 -26.61
N LYS A 484 28.18 44.10 -27.26
CA LYS A 484 28.34 43.67 -28.66
C LYS A 484 28.49 44.87 -29.60
N HIS A 485 27.67 45.90 -29.42
CA HIS A 485 27.73 47.13 -30.21
C HIS A 485 29.00 47.96 -29.96
N ILE A 486 29.63 47.83 -28.79
CA ILE A 486 30.91 48.49 -28.47
C ILE A 486 32.09 47.73 -29.07
N LEU A 487 32.07 46.39 -29.00
CA LEU A 487 33.18 45.53 -29.42
C LEU A 487 33.20 45.23 -30.92
N LEU A 488 32.05 45.23 -31.59
CA LEU A 488 31.90 44.80 -32.98
C LEU A 488 31.44 45.97 -33.86
N ASN A 489 32.02 46.08 -35.05
CA ASN A 489 31.56 47.04 -36.06
C ASN A 489 30.25 46.54 -36.73
N LYS A 490 29.61 47.40 -37.55
CA LYS A 490 28.29 47.10 -38.15
C LYS A 490 28.30 45.80 -38.98
N ASP A 491 29.37 45.56 -39.74
CA ASP A 491 29.50 44.38 -40.61
C ASP A 491 29.76 43.10 -39.79
N GLN A 492 30.61 43.19 -38.76
CA GLN A 492 30.85 42.10 -37.81
C GLN A 492 29.60 41.74 -37.01
N LEU A 493 28.79 42.73 -36.65
CA LEU A 493 27.54 42.51 -35.91
C LEU A 493 26.48 41.86 -36.81
N ALA A 494 26.42 42.26 -38.09
CA ALA A 494 25.61 41.58 -39.09
C ALA A 494 26.00 40.10 -39.21
N LEU A 495 27.29 39.79 -39.33
CA LEU A 495 27.81 38.41 -39.36
C LEU A 495 27.57 37.65 -38.04
N PHE A 496 27.73 38.32 -36.89
CA PHE A 496 27.53 37.72 -35.57
C PHE A 496 26.09 37.25 -35.36
N ASN A 497 25.11 37.99 -35.88
CA ASN A 497 23.70 37.62 -35.80
C ASN A 497 23.34 36.38 -36.65
N TYR A 498 24.20 36.01 -37.60
CA TYR A 498 24.07 34.80 -38.41
C TYR A 498 24.94 33.63 -37.92
N LEU A 499 25.55 33.74 -36.74
CA LEU A 499 26.24 32.60 -36.13
C LEU A 499 25.27 31.41 -36.00
N PRO A 500 25.64 30.23 -36.51
CA PRO A 500 24.74 29.08 -36.55
C PRO A 500 24.36 28.65 -35.14
N LYS A 501 23.10 28.27 -34.97
CA LYS A 501 22.66 27.62 -33.73
C LYS A 501 23.40 26.30 -33.59
N PRO A 502 23.84 25.93 -32.37
CA PRO A 502 24.47 24.65 -32.16
C PRO A 502 23.50 23.52 -32.52
N MET A 503 23.92 22.63 -33.43
CA MET A 503 23.15 21.46 -33.86
C MET A 503 23.62 20.23 -33.10
N ILE A 504 22.69 19.40 -32.62
CA ILE A 504 23.03 18.10 -32.04
C ILE A 504 22.96 17.07 -33.18
N PRO A 505 24.08 16.45 -33.60
CA PRO A 505 24.08 15.48 -34.68
C PRO A 505 23.26 14.24 -34.31
N TYR A 506 22.42 13.74 -35.23
CA TYR A 506 21.60 12.55 -35.01
C TYR A 506 22.46 11.30 -34.76
N ASP A 507 23.56 11.15 -35.52
CA ASP A 507 24.49 10.02 -35.46
C ASP A 507 25.47 10.10 -34.27
N MET A 508 25.20 10.96 -33.28
CA MET A 508 26.04 11.10 -32.10
C MET A 508 25.94 9.86 -31.20
N PHE A 509 24.78 9.18 -31.15
CA PHE A 509 24.43 8.21 -30.10
C PHE A 509 24.70 6.72 -30.45
N ASP A 510 25.60 6.43 -31.39
CA ASP A 510 25.98 5.07 -31.77
C ASP A 510 27.08 4.47 -30.87
N ASP A 511 27.38 3.17 -31.04
CA ASP A 511 28.41 2.41 -30.29
C ASP A 511 29.84 3.01 -30.32
N ASN A 512 30.11 4.00 -31.18
CA ASN A 512 31.36 4.76 -31.29
C ASN A 512 31.31 6.16 -30.64
N PHE A 513 30.36 6.41 -29.74
CA PHE A 513 30.10 7.68 -29.04
C PHE A 513 31.37 8.39 -28.52
N GLU A 514 32.25 7.69 -27.82
CA GLU A 514 33.44 8.30 -27.19
C GLU A 514 34.47 8.83 -28.20
N LYS A 515 34.58 8.20 -29.38
CA LYS A 515 35.50 8.65 -30.44
C LYS A 515 34.92 9.85 -31.19
N LYS A 516 33.62 9.80 -31.52
CA LYS A 516 32.90 10.89 -32.19
C LYS A 516 32.85 12.16 -31.33
N ILE A 517 32.70 12.05 -30.01
CA ILE A 517 32.76 13.20 -29.09
C ILE A 517 34.12 13.88 -29.12
N LYS A 518 35.22 13.13 -29.05
CA LYS A 518 36.58 13.69 -29.11
C LYS A 518 36.89 14.38 -30.44
N GLU A 519 36.27 13.93 -31.54
CA GLU A 519 36.36 14.60 -32.84
C GLU A 519 35.50 15.87 -32.90
N LEU A 520 34.32 15.87 -32.28
CA LEU A 520 33.45 17.03 -32.18
C LEU A 520 34.04 18.11 -31.25
N GLU A 521 34.70 17.73 -30.15
CA GLU A 521 35.42 18.65 -29.24
C GLU A 521 36.51 19.47 -29.96
N LYS A 522 37.08 18.94 -31.06
CA LYS A 522 38.08 19.65 -31.87
C LYS A 522 37.47 20.70 -32.78
N LYS A 523 36.17 20.64 -33.08
CA LYS A 523 35.47 21.64 -33.89
C LYS A 523 35.11 22.85 -33.03
N GLN A 524 35.52 24.05 -33.47
CA GLN A 524 35.30 25.31 -32.72
C GLN A 524 33.82 25.55 -32.36
N GLU A 525 32.89 25.08 -33.18
CA GLU A 525 31.44 25.21 -32.99
C GLU A 525 30.91 24.47 -31.73
N TYR A 526 31.56 23.37 -31.33
CA TYR A 526 31.11 22.53 -30.20
C TYR A 526 31.89 22.80 -28.92
N LYS A 527 33.03 23.48 -29.02
CA LYS A 527 33.90 23.81 -27.89
C LYS A 527 33.12 24.55 -26.79
N PHE A 528 32.29 25.53 -27.15
CA PHE A 528 31.51 26.33 -26.20
C PHE A 528 30.43 25.55 -25.43
N ILE A 529 29.92 24.46 -26.01
CA ILE A 529 28.87 23.63 -25.39
C ILE A 529 29.49 22.63 -24.40
N LEU A 530 30.61 22.03 -24.80
CA LEU A 530 31.27 20.92 -24.09
C LEU A 530 32.25 21.37 -23.01
N GLU A 531 32.75 22.61 -23.07
CA GLU A 531 33.72 23.15 -22.09
C GLU A 531 33.15 23.22 -20.65
N ASN A 532 31.83 23.34 -20.51
CA ASN A 532 31.14 23.31 -19.22
C ASN A 532 31.00 21.90 -18.62
N GLU A 533 31.34 20.84 -19.37
CA GLU A 533 31.21 19.44 -18.95
C GLU A 533 32.53 18.81 -18.47
N LYS A 534 33.65 19.53 -18.57
CA LYS A 534 34.95 19.09 -18.05
C LYS A 534 34.94 18.93 -16.52
N PRO A 535 35.50 17.82 -15.97
CA PRO A 535 35.68 17.64 -14.52
C PRO A 535 36.48 18.79 -13.88
N ASP A 536 36.13 19.18 -12.64
CA ASP A 536 36.73 20.31 -11.92
C ASP A 536 38.27 20.27 -11.85
N VAL A 537 38.86 19.06 -11.79
CA VAL A 537 40.33 18.88 -11.73
C VAL A 537 41.00 19.26 -13.06
N LEU A 538 40.40 18.88 -14.20
CA LEU A 538 40.92 19.22 -15.53
C LEU A 538 40.77 20.72 -15.81
N ARG A 539 39.67 21.33 -15.33
CA ARG A 539 39.49 22.80 -15.41
C ARG A 539 40.53 23.56 -14.59
N LEU A 540 40.95 23.01 -13.46
CA LEU A 540 41.99 23.61 -12.62
C LEU A 540 43.38 23.51 -13.26
N ASP A 541 43.64 22.42 -13.97
CA ASP A 541 44.89 22.20 -14.72
C ASP A 541 44.99 23.17 -15.91
N ASP A 542 43.93 23.25 -16.73
CA ASP A 542 43.80 24.23 -17.83
C ASP A 542 43.99 25.68 -17.32
N ALA A 543 43.45 25.99 -16.13
CA ALA A 543 43.57 27.30 -15.49
C ALA A 543 44.99 27.56 -14.96
N TYR A 544 45.68 26.55 -14.42
CA TYR A 544 47.08 26.68 -14.01
C TYR A 544 48.00 26.88 -15.21
N GLU A 545 47.78 26.15 -16.31
CA GLU A 545 48.54 26.33 -17.55
C GLU A 545 48.36 27.76 -18.10
N ALA A 546 47.12 28.26 -18.12
CA ALA A 546 46.83 29.64 -18.50
C ALA A 546 47.52 30.67 -17.58
N TYR A 547 47.47 30.47 -16.26
CA TYR A 547 48.15 31.32 -15.28
C TYR A 547 49.68 31.34 -15.49
N SER A 548 50.28 30.18 -15.74
CA SER A 548 51.71 30.05 -15.99
C SER A 548 52.14 30.77 -17.27
N ARG A 549 51.30 30.79 -18.31
CA ARG A 549 51.54 31.54 -19.54
C ARG A 549 51.44 33.05 -19.34
N LEU A 550 50.49 33.50 -18.51
CA LEU A 550 50.29 34.92 -18.21
C LEU A 550 51.48 35.51 -17.45
N ILE A 551 52.02 34.79 -16.46
CA ILE A 551 53.17 35.24 -15.67
C ILE A 551 54.48 35.24 -16.47
N LYS A 552 54.57 34.43 -17.53
CA LYS A 552 55.75 34.39 -18.42
C LYS A 552 55.81 35.55 -19.42
N LYS A 553 54.75 36.34 -19.58
CA LYS A 553 54.77 37.50 -20.48
C LYS A 553 55.68 38.61 -19.91
N GLN A 554 56.51 39.21 -20.77
CA GLN A 554 57.40 40.32 -20.38
C GLN A 554 56.63 41.60 -20.00
N GLU A 555 55.46 41.83 -20.60
CA GLU A 555 54.55 42.92 -20.25
C GLU A 555 53.13 42.39 -20.09
N LEU A 556 52.53 42.65 -18.93
CA LEU A 556 51.15 42.30 -18.63
C LEU A 556 50.23 43.40 -19.16
N SER A 557 49.14 43.00 -19.84
CA SER A 557 48.07 43.94 -20.17
C SER A 557 47.32 44.36 -18.89
N THR A 558 46.72 45.56 -18.89
CA THR A 558 45.82 46.02 -17.81
C THR A 558 44.67 45.03 -17.55
N ILE A 559 44.25 44.29 -18.58
CA ILE A 559 43.24 43.23 -18.50
C ILE A 559 43.81 41.98 -17.82
N ASP A 560 45.06 41.61 -18.14
CA ASP A 560 45.74 40.45 -17.55
C ASP A 560 45.92 40.65 -16.03
N GLU A 561 46.30 41.85 -15.60
CA GLU A 561 46.41 42.22 -14.19
C GLU A 561 45.05 42.19 -13.47
N ALA A 562 44.01 42.74 -14.10
CA ALA A 562 42.66 42.72 -13.55
C ALA A 562 42.12 41.29 -13.39
N ILE A 563 42.35 40.41 -14.38
CA ILE A 563 41.96 39.00 -14.30
C ILE A 563 42.66 38.31 -13.13
N ILE A 564 43.97 38.52 -12.99
CA ILE A 564 44.73 37.98 -11.85
C ILE A 564 44.14 38.52 -10.54
N GLN A 565 43.80 39.82 -10.46
CA GLN A 565 43.24 40.45 -9.27
C GLN A 565 41.84 39.93 -8.87
N PHE A 566 41.00 39.53 -9.83
CA PHE A 566 39.69 38.96 -9.56
C PHE A 566 39.71 37.45 -9.24
N MET A 567 40.87 36.79 -9.34
CA MET A 567 41.01 35.39 -8.90
C MET A 567 40.94 35.29 -7.37
N ASP A 568 40.25 34.24 -6.91
CA ASP A 568 40.18 33.80 -5.50
C ASP A 568 41.58 33.72 -4.87
N ASP A 569 41.77 34.39 -3.73
CA ASP A 569 43.06 34.58 -3.08
C ASP A 569 43.78 33.26 -2.76
N ASP A 570 43.02 32.22 -2.42
CA ASP A 570 43.59 30.91 -2.11
C ASP A 570 44.09 30.21 -3.38
N ILE A 571 43.39 30.38 -4.51
CA ILE A 571 43.81 29.83 -5.81
C ILE A 571 45.06 30.56 -6.30
N ARG A 572 45.12 31.88 -6.10
CA ARG A 572 46.30 32.67 -6.46
C ARG A 572 47.52 32.25 -5.66
N ARG A 573 47.37 32.06 -4.34
CA ARG A 573 48.44 31.56 -3.45
C ARG A 573 48.86 30.13 -3.81
N LEU A 574 47.91 29.27 -4.19
CA LEU A 574 48.21 27.92 -4.63
C LEU A 574 49.03 27.93 -5.93
N PHE A 575 48.56 28.66 -6.94
CA PHE A 575 49.23 28.71 -8.25
C PHE A 575 50.59 29.41 -8.18
N SER A 576 50.73 30.47 -7.39
CA SER A 576 52.02 31.14 -7.19
C SER A 576 53.03 30.22 -6.50
N ARG A 577 52.61 29.41 -5.53
CA ARG A 577 53.45 28.45 -4.83
C ARG A 577 53.87 27.27 -5.72
N ILE A 578 52.96 26.76 -6.56
CA ILE A 578 53.30 25.70 -7.53
C ILE A 578 54.32 26.24 -8.54
N TYR A 579 54.14 27.49 -9.00
CA TYR A 579 55.06 28.13 -9.93
C TYR A 579 56.44 28.40 -9.33
N SER A 580 56.52 28.92 -8.09
CA SER A 580 57.80 29.18 -7.41
C SER A 580 58.61 27.90 -7.19
N ASN A 581 57.95 26.82 -6.78
CA ASN A 581 58.61 25.53 -6.57
C ASN A 581 59.14 24.92 -7.88
N GLN A 582 58.42 25.11 -9.00
CA GLN A 582 58.90 24.70 -10.33
C GLN A 582 60.14 25.50 -10.76
N LEU A 583 60.19 26.80 -10.45
CA LEU A 583 61.35 27.65 -10.74
C LEU A 583 62.58 27.24 -9.92
N GLU A 584 62.42 26.96 -8.62
CA GLU A 584 63.52 26.52 -7.75
C GLU A 584 64.16 25.21 -8.21
N MET A 585 63.36 24.23 -8.66
CA MET A 585 63.87 22.98 -9.24
C MET A 585 64.69 23.22 -10.53
N ILE A 586 64.27 24.16 -11.38
CA ILE A 586 64.99 24.49 -12.61
C ILE A 586 66.33 25.17 -12.30
N CYS A 587 66.37 26.08 -11.32
CA CYS A 587 67.60 26.73 -10.88
C CYS A 587 68.61 25.77 -10.24
N GLN A 588 68.16 24.81 -9.43
CA GLN A 588 69.02 23.78 -8.83
C GLN A 588 69.61 22.80 -9.88
N ASN A 589 68.85 22.49 -10.93
CA ASN A 589 69.33 21.65 -12.04
C ASN A 589 70.32 22.38 -12.97
N LEU A 590 70.22 23.72 -13.10
CA LEU A 590 71.20 24.53 -13.84
C LEU A 590 72.52 24.71 -13.08
N GLN A 591 72.48 24.78 -11.75
CA GLN A 591 73.70 24.85 -10.93
C GLN A 591 74.48 23.53 -10.93
N SER A 592 73.80 22.39 -11.01
CA SER A 592 74.46 21.07 -11.11
C SER A 592 75.05 20.79 -12.50
N SER A 593 74.49 21.33 -13.58
CA SER A 593 75.05 21.20 -14.93
C SER A 593 76.26 22.11 -15.19
N GLN A 594 76.33 23.28 -14.55
CA GLN A 594 77.53 24.14 -14.60
C GLN A 594 78.75 23.54 -13.86
N VAL A 595 78.53 22.68 -12.86
CA VAL A 595 79.62 21.92 -12.20
C VAL A 595 80.18 20.81 -13.12
N PHE A 596 79.37 20.28 -14.04
CA PHE A 596 79.80 19.26 -15.00
C PHE A 596 80.61 19.83 -16.18
N MET A 597 80.34 21.08 -16.61
CA MET A 597 81.05 21.72 -17.73
C MET A 597 82.45 22.25 -17.38
N LYS A 598 82.87 22.21 -16.10
CA LYS A 598 84.22 22.64 -15.69
C LYS A 598 85.28 21.53 -15.74
N ASN A 599 84.89 20.29 -16.05
CA ASN A 599 85.78 19.12 -15.95
C ASN A 599 86.15 18.44 -17.27
N ASN A 600 85.70 18.91 -18.44
CA ASN A 600 86.13 18.31 -19.72
C ASN A 600 86.37 19.39 -20.78
N THR A 601 87.64 19.79 -20.91
CA THR A 601 88.18 20.43 -22.10
C THR A 601 89.18 19.48 -22.74
N GLU A 602 88.80 18.82 -23.84
CA GLU A 602 89.66 18.62 -25.03
C GLU A 602 88.81 18.14 -26.23
N ARG A 603 88.94 18.93 -27.32
CA ARG A 603 88.55 18.87 -28.77
C ARG A 603 87.85 17.59 -29.31
N VAL A 604 86.89 17.64 -30.25
CA VAL A 604 86.99 18.10 -31.66
C VAL A 604 85.57 18.17 -32.33
N GLU A 605 85.40 19.19 -33.20
CA GLU A 605 84.53 19.42 -34.39
C GLU A 605 82.99 19.51 -34.38
N ILE A 606 82.57 20.38 -35.31
CA ILE A 606 81.30 21.05 -35.55
C ILE A 606 80.44 20.23 -36.51
N GLN A 607 79.18 19.94 -36.15
CA GLN A 607 78.02 20.15 -37.05
C GLN A 607 76.68 19.99 -36.34
N ASP A 608 75.82 20.97 -36.63
CA ASP A 608 74.35 21.00 -36.62
C ASP A 608 73.54 21.05 -35.30
N GLU A 609 72.60 22.01 -35.31
CA GLU A 609 71.60 22.32 -34.28
C GLU A 609 70.80 21.10 -33.81
N PRO A 610 70.40 21.06 -32.53
CA PRO A 610 69.19 20.34 -32.15
C PRO A 610 68.11 21.29 -31.62
N HIS A 611 67.04 21.38 -32.42
CA HIS A 611 65.69 21.61 -31.94
C HIS A 611 65.38 20.71 -30.73
N ILE A 612 65.03 21.31 -29.59
CA ILE A 612 64.45 20.58 -28.46
C ILE A 612 62.93 20.63 -28.59
N GLN A 613 62.36 19.58 -29.18
CA GLN A 613 60.95 19.23 -29.02
C GLN A 613 60.71 18.70 -27.61
N LEU A 614 59.83 19.37 -26.85
CA LEU A 614 59.27 18.82 -25.62
C LEU A 614 58.29 17.70 -25.99
N VAL A 615 58.72 16.45 -25.79
CA VAL A 615 57.84 15.28 -25.86
C VAL A 615 56.96 15.25 -24.61
N PHE A 616 55.75 15.78 -24.73
CA PHE A 616 54.65 15.39 -23.86
C PHE A 616 54.06 14.08 -24.41
N GLY A 617 54.10 13.03 -23.60
CA GLY A 617 53.57 11.72 -23.96
C GLY A 617 52.10 11.78 -24.34
N SER A 618 51.84 11.81 -25.64
CA SER A 618 50.55 11.51 -26.24
C SER A 618 50.30 10.01 -26.13
N ILE A 619 49.30 9.61 -25.35
CA ILE A 619 48.80 8.24 -25.40
C ILE A 619 47.83 8.17 -26.59
N THR A 620 48.34 7.71 -27.74
CA THR A 620 47.52 7.23 -28.85
C THR A 620 47.98 5.84 -29.30
N SER A 621 47.00 4.92 -29.28
CA SER A 621 46.84 3.70 -30.08
C SER A 621 47.98 2.67 -30.21
N ARG A 622 47.74 1.46 -29.71
CA ARG A 622 48.16 0.23 -30.42
C ARG A 622 47.11 -0.87 -30.27
N GLN A 623 46.90 -1.54 -31.40
CA GLN A 623 45.94 -2.58 -31.74
C GLN A 623 45.91 -3.73 -30.74
N TYR A 624 44.72 -4.14 -30.29
CA TYR A 624 44.02 -5.38 -30.65
C TYR A 624 42.57 -5.29 -30.18
#